data_AF-A0A5B7BHL2-F1
#
_entry.id   AF-A0A5B7BHL2-F1
#
_cell.length_a   1.000
_cell.length_b   1.000
_cell.length_c   1.000
_cell.angle_alpha   90.00
_cell.angle_beta   90.00
_cell.angle_gamma   90.00
#
_symmetry.space_group_name_H-M   'P 1'
#
loop_
_entity.id
_entity.type
_entity.pdbx_description
1 polymer ?
#
loop_
_entity_poly.entity_id
_entity_poly.type
_entity_poly.pdbx_seq_one_letter_code
_entity_poly.pdbx_strand_id
1 'polypeptide(L)'
;KSDADWKKADGPFDPLQYQQQTDGFDVSLTYLKSVFSQAGPFDGILGFSQGASMAASVSAQQGMLKGEIDFRFVILCSGFAPNLSACEGGSINCPSLHIFGNEPGKDRQIASQASRDLASLFEEGCSVIIEHDSGHIIPTRSPYIDEIKDFLQRFL
;
A
#
# COMPACT_ATOMS: atom_id res chain seq x y z
N LYS A 1 26.00 10.80 -7.63
CA LYS A 1 25.04 11.72 -8.26
C LYS A 1 24.69 11.09 -9.60
N SER A 2 23.53 10.45 -9.72
CA SER A 2 23.07 9.99 -11.03
C SER A 2 22.61 11.24 -11.79
N ASP A 3 23.18 11.45 -12.98
CA ASP A 3 22.60 12.32 -13.99
C ASP A 3 21.32 11.63 -14.46
N ALA A 4 20.24 11.83 -13.71
CA ALA A 4 18.94 11.40 -14.16
C ALA A 4 18.57 12.28 -15.36
N ASP A 5 18.48 11.65 -16.53
CA ASP A 5 18.20 12.24 -17.82
C ASP A 5 16.69 12.61 -17.90
N TRP A 6 16.27 13.53 -17.02
CA TRP A 6 14.88 13.95 -16.90
C TRP A 6 14.46 14.68 -18.17
N LYS A 7 13.55 14.07 -18.92
CA LYS A 7 12.91 14.68 -20.09
C LYS A 7 11.50 15.11 -19.71
N LYS A 8 11.11 16.30 -20.16
CA LYS A 8 9.71 16.73 -20.06
C LYS A 8 8.87 15.78 -20.91
N ALA A 9 7.78 15.26 -20.35
CA ALA A 9 6.88 14.40 -21.10
C ALA A 9 6.19 15.22 -22.21
N ASP A 10 6.27 14.73 -23.45
CA ASP A 10 5.56 15.28 -24.60
C ASP A 10 4.14 14.70 -24.66
N GLY A 11 3.27 15.14 -23.76
CA GLY A 11 1.89 14.66 -23.71
C GLY A 11 1.06 15.23 -22.56
N PRO A 12 -0.27 15.09 -22.61
CA PRO A 12 -1.12 15.38 -21.46
C PRO A 12 -0.78 14.44 -20.29
N PHE A 13 -0.96 14.93 -19.07
CA PHE A 13 -0.82 14.09 -17.88
C PHE A 13 -1.86 12.96 -17.93
N ASP A 14 -1.39 11.71 -17.91
CA ASP A 14 -2.25 10.55 -17.73
C ASP A 14 -2.55 10.37 -16.22
N PRO A 15 -3.80 10.56 -15.78
CA PRO A 15 -4.18 10.36 -14.38
C PRO A 15 -4.10 8.89 -13.93
N LEU A 16 -4.01 7.93 -14.87
CA LEU A 16 -3.89 6.51 -14.58
C LEU A 16 -2.45 6.00 -14.70
N GLN A 17 -1.47 6.87 -14.94
CA GLN A 17 -0.07 6.46 -15.10
C GLN A 17 0.48 5.63 -13.92
N TYR A 18 -0.06 5.85 -12.71
CA TYR A 18 0.33 5.13 -11.50
C TYR A 18 0.12 3.62 -11.63
N GLN A 19 -0.79 3.17 -12.49
CA GLN A 19 -1.06 1.76 -12.75
C GLN A 19 0.09 1.08 -13.51
N GLN A 20 0.84 1.84 -14.32
CA GLN A 20 1.91 1.32 -15.17
C GLN A 20 3.32 1.62 -14.63
N GLN A 21 3.43 2.47 -13.61
CA GLN A 21 4.70 2.84 -12.98
C GLN A 21 5.16 1.77 -11.97
N THR A 22 5.45 0.58 -12.47
CA THR A 22 5.91 -0.57 -11.68
C THR A 22 7.42 -0.81 -11.76
N ASP A 23 8.13 -0.03 -12.59
CA ASP A 23 9.59 -0.13 -12.72
C ASP A 23 10.29 0.03 -11.36
N GLY A 24 11.29 -0.81 -11.10
CA GLY A 24 12.04 -0.81 -9.85
C GLY A 24 11.40 -1.62 -8.70
N PHE A 25 10.35 -2.40 -8.98
CA PHE A 25 9.76 -3.33 -8.00
C PHE A 25 10.81 -4.25 -7.37
N ASP A 26 11.60 -4.96 -8.19
CA ASP A 26 12.61 -5.91 -7.68
C ASP A 26 13.68 -5.21 -6.83
N VAL A 27 14.04 -3.97 -7.18
CA VAL A 27 15.00 -3.15 -6.44
C VAL A 27 14.42 -2.79 -5.07
N SER A 28 13.15 -2.40 -5.03
CA SER A 28 12.42 -2.07 -3.79
C SER A 28 12.23 -3.29 -2.91
N LEU A 29 11.89 -4.45 -3.50
CA LEU A 29 11.77 -5.72 -2.77
C LEU A 29 13.10 -6.15 -2.16
N THR A 30 14.18 -6.07 -2.94
CA THR A 30 15.54 -6.36 -2.46
C THR A 30 15.93 -5.45 -1.31
N TYR A 31 15.59 -4.16 -1.41
CA TYR A 31 15.83 -3.20 -0.34
C TYR A 31 15.04 -3.53 0.93
N LEU A 32 13.74 -3.85 0.80
CA LEU A 32 12.91 -4.25 1.94
C LEU A 32 13.46 -5.50 2.64
N LYS A 33 13.85 -6.53 1.89
CA LYS A 33 14.51 -7.74 2.44
C LYS A 33 15.75 -7.38 3.25
N SER A 34 16.60 -6.49 2.72
CA SER A 34 17.79 -6.01 3.43
C SER A 34 17.44 -5.26 4.72
N VAL A 35 16.40 -4.42 4.72
CA VAL A 35 15.97 -3.67 5.90
C VAL A 35 15.40 -4.59 6.96
N PHE A 36 14.55 -5.55 6.59
CA PHE A 36 13.99 -6.55 7.52
C PHE A 36 15.10 -7.39 8.16
N SER A 37 16.09 -7.80 7.37
CA SER A 37 17.23 -8.57 7.89
C SER A 37 18.11 -7.78 8.87
N GLN A 38 18.28 -6.46 8.67
CA GLN A 38 19.22 -5.65 9.45
C GLN A 38 18.60 -4.96 10.66
N ALA A 39 17.34 -4.55 10.55
CA ALA A 39 16.67 -3.69 11.52
C ALA A 39 15.39 -4.31 12.11
N GLY A 40 14.99 -5.49 11.64
CA GLY A 40 13.87 -6.22 12.20
C GLY A 40 14.15 -6.80 13.60
N PRO A 41 13.16 -7.45 14.22
CA PRO A 41 11.84 -7.74 13.66
C PRO A 41 10.93 -6.49 13.63
N PHE A 42 10.06 -6.43 12.63
CA PHE A 42 9.00 -5.43 12.52
C PHE A 42 7.63 -6.09 12.67
N ASP A 43 6.74 -5.53 13.47
CA ASP A 43 5.36 -6.06 13.61
C ASP A 43 4.49 -5.78 12.38
N GLY A 44 4.80 -4.75 11.59
CA GLY A 44 3.96 -4.36 10.46
C GLY A 44 4.66 -3.44 9.46
N ILE A 45 4.04 -3.29 8.28
CA ILE A 45 4.46 -2.37 7.23
C ILE A 45 3.40 -1.29 7.04
N LEU A 46 3.81 -0.04 6.91
CA LEU A 46 2.95 1.06 6.46
C LEU A 46 3.43 1.56 5.11
N GLY A 47 2.51 1.66 4.15
CA GLY A 47 2.76 2.25 2.85
C GLY A 47 1.79 3.38 2.53
N PHE A 48 2.25 4.36 1.74
CA PHE A 48 1.44 5.44 1.20
C PHE A 48 1.55 5.48 -0.33
N SER A 49 0.43 5.62 -1.03
CA SER A 49 0.38 5.68 -2.49
C SER A 49 1.09 4.47 -3.12
N GLN A 50 2.11 4.67 -3.95
CA GLN A 50 2.92 3.57 -4.50
C GLN A 50 3.57 2.68 -3.41
N GLY A 51 3.92 3.25 -2.25
CA GLY A 51 4.41 2.47 -1.12
C GLY A 51 3.35 1.54 -0.52
N ALA A 52 2.07 1.93 -0.57
CA ALA A 52 0.97 1.05 -0.17
C ALA A 52 0.80 -0.09 -1.19
N SER A 53 0.90 0.22 -2.48
CA SER A 53 0.91 -0.80 -3.53
C SER A 53 2.04 -1.82 -3.33
N MET A 54 3.25 -1.36 -3.01
CA MET A 54 4.39 -2.22 -2.67
C MET A 54 4.13 -3.09 -1.43
N ALA A 55 3.63 -2.49 -0.35
CA ALA A 55 3.33 -3.21 0.90
C ALA A 55 2.24 -4.28 0.68
N ALA A 56 1.23 -3.99 -0.14
CA ALA A 56 0.22 -4.97 -0.53
C ALA A 56 0.80 -6.11 -1.38
N SER A 57 1.67 -5.81 -2.35
CA SER A 57 2.37 -6.84 -3.14
C SER A 57 3.21 -7.77 -2.29
N VAL A 58 3.94 -7.24 -1.30
CA VAL A 58 4.69 -8.05 -0.33
C VAL A 58 3.73 -8.89 0.53
N SER A 59 2.60 -8.32 0.94
CA SER A 59 1.56 -9.04 1.71
C SER A 59 1.00 -10.23 0.93
N ALA A 60 0.73 -10.05 -0.37
CA ALA A 60 0.28 -11.13 -1.26
C ALA A 60 1.32 -12.25 -1.44
N GLN A 61 2.61 -11.95 -1.24
CA GLN A 61 3.71 -12.89 -1.39
C GLN A 61 4.26 -13.42 -0.06
N GLN A 62 3.58 -13.17 1.08
CA GLN A 62 4.08 -13.58 2.40
C GLN A 62 4.47 -15.06 2.50
N GLY A 63 3.73 -15.96 1.85
CA GLY A 63 4.07 -17.38 1.80
C GLY A 63 5.43 -17.66 1.13
N MET A 64 5.75 -16.94 0.05
CA MET A 64 7.02 -17.05 -0.68
C MET A 64 8.17 -16.31 0.00
N LEU A 65 7.86 -15.23 0.71
CA LEU A 65 8.82 -14.34 1.38
C LEU A 65 9.06 -14.71 2.86
N LYS A 66 8.46 -15.80 3.33
CA LYS A 66 8.56 -16.25 4.72
C LYS A 66 10.01 -16.44 5.15
N GLY A 67 10.40 -15.84 6.27
CA GLY A 67 11.78 -15.83 6.77
C GLY A 67 12.69 -14.75 6.19
N GLU A 68 12.27 -14.07 5.10
CA GLU A 68 12.95 -12.89 4.57
C GLU A 68 12.23 -11.60 4.97
N ILE A 69 10.89 -11.59 4.87
CA ILE A 69 10.03 -10.49 5.27
C ILE A 69 8.84 -11.06 6.02
N ASP A 70 8.93 -11.03 7.36
CA ASP A 70 7.85 -11.49 8.26
C ASP A 70 7.27 -10.29 9.03
N PHE A 71 5.95 -10.12 8.98
CA PHE A 71 5.21 -9.10 9.71
C PHE A 71 3.77 -9.56 9.96
N ARG A 72 3.11 -8.93 10.93
CA ARG A 72 1.79 -9.34 11.45
C ARG A 72 0.63 -8.55 10.86
N PHE A 73 0.87 -7.33 10.36
CA PHE A 73 -0.17 -6.50 9.76
C PHE A 73 0.38 -5.50 8.73
N VAL A 74 -0.51 -4.95 7.91
CA VAL A 74 -0.18 -3.89 6.93
C VAL A 74 -1.13 -2.69 7.05
N ILE A 75 -0.60 -1.48 6.86
CA ILE A 75 -1.37 -0.23 6.78
C ILE A 75 -1.17 0.38 5.39
N LEU A 76 -2.26 0.58 4.66
CA LEU A 76 -2.30 0.92 3.25
C LEU A 76 -3.02 2.25 3.06
N CYS A 77 -2.27 3.34 2.94
CA CYS A 77 -2.80 4.68 2.77
C CYS A 77 -2.83 5.07 1.27
N SER A 78 -4.00 5.42 0.73
CA SER A 78 -4.21 5.71 -0.70
C SER A 78 -3.59 4.66 -1.64
N GLY A 79 -3.69 3.38 -1.29
CA GLY A 79 -3.10 2.29 -2.06
C GLY A 79 -3.93 1.86 -3.27
N PHE A 80 -3.28 1.17 -4.20
CA PHE A 80 -3.91 0.59 -5.39
C PHE A 80 -3.23 -0.74 -5.76
N ALA A 81 -3.89 -1.58 -6.56
CA ALA A 81 -3.27 -2.76 -7.15
C ALA A 81 -2.70 -2.39 -8.55
N PRO A 82 -1.36 -2.38 -8.74
CA PRO A 82 -0.77 -2.00 -10.02
C PRO A 82 -1.01 -3.04 -11.13
N ASN A 83 -1.19 -4.31 -10.77
CA ASN A 83 -1.61 -5.36 -11.69
C ASN A 83 -2.31 -6.48 -10.90
N LEU A 84 -3.59 -6.70 -11.18
CA LEU A 84 -4.40 -7.75 -10.52
C LEU A 84 -3.85 -9.16 -10.78
N SER A 85 -3.05 -9.35 -11.83
CA SER A 85 -2.38 -10.61 -12.16
C SER A 85 -1.33 -11.03 -11.12
N ALA A 86 -0.76 -10.10 -10.35
CA ALA A 86 0.09 -10.46 -9.21
C ALA A 86 -0.69 -11.14 -8.07
N CYS A 87 -2.03 -11.08 -8.10
CA CYS A 87 -2.95 -11.73 -7.17
C CYS A 87 -3.49 -13.06 -7.72
N GLU A 88 -2.88 -13.63 -8.78
CA GLU A 88 -3.22 -14.95 -9.33
C GLU A 88 -3.02 -16.12 -8.33
N GLY A 89 -2.55 -15.84 -7.12
CA GLY A 89 -2.29 -16.82 -6.05
C GLY A 89 -3.35 -16.96 -4.96
N GLY A 90 -4.47 -16.22 -5.01
CA GLY A 90 -5.54 -16.28 -4.00
C GLY A 90 -5.70 -14.99 -3.18
N SER A 91 -6.62 -15.01 -2.21
CA SER A 91 -6.88 -13.88 -1.30
C SER A 91 -5.72 -13.64 -0.33
N ILE A 92 -5.43 -12.38 -0.03
CA ILE A 92 -4.33 -11.99 0.87
C ILE A 92 -4.77 -12.23 2.32
N ASN A 93 -4.11 -13.19 2.99
CA ASN A 93 -4.33 -13.49 4.41
C ASN A 93 -3.37 -12.70 5.31
N CYS A 94 -3.62 -11.40 5.44
CA CYS A 94 -2.84 -10.53 6.33
C CYS A 94 -3.78 -9.46 6.90
N PRO A 95 -3.84 -9.27 8.24
CA PRO A 95 -4.60 -8.17 8.82
C PRO A 95 -4.18 -6.82 8.23
N SER A 96 -5.13 -6.06 7.71
CA SER A 96 -4.88 -4.83 6.96
C SER A 96 -5.75 -3.66 7.42
N LEU A 97 -5.17 -2.46 7.39
CA LEU A 97 -5.88 -1.20 7.56
C LEU A 97 -5.78 -0.39 6.27
N HIS A 98 -6.90 -0.11 5.62
CA HIS A 98 -6.98 0.64 4.38
C HIS A 98 -7.48 2.05 4.68
N ILE A 99 -6.72 3.08 4.30
CA ILE A 99 -7.02 4.47 4.61
C ILE A 99 -7.01 5.27 3.31
N PHE A 100 -8.12 5.88 2.91
CA PHE A 100 -8.18 6.61 1.64
C PHE A 100 -9.30 7.66 1.57
N GLY A 101 -9.23 8.54 0.56
CA GLY A 101 -10.23 9.58 0.31
C GLY A 101 -11.61 8.99 0.00
N ASN A 102 -12.68 9.49 0.63
CA ASN A 102 -14.04 8.95 0.52
C ASN A 102 -14.70 9.22 -0.85
N GLU A 103 -14.57 10.44 -1.37
CA GLU A 103 -15.30 10.92 -2.55
C GLU A 103 -14.45 10.87 -3.83
N PRO A 104 -15.07 10.53 -4.98
CA PRO A 104 -14.45 10.67 -6.29
C PRO A 104 -13.89 12.08 -6.51
N GLY A 105 -12.61 12.19 -6.87
CA GLY A 105 -11.96 13.46 -7.19
C GLY A 105 -11.39 14.25 -6.01
N LYS A 106 -11.58 13.80 -4.76
CA LYS A 106 -10.87 14.36 -3.59
C LYS A 106 -9.42 13.92 -3.56
N ASP A 107 -9.20 12.62 -3.69
CA ASP A 107 -7.91 12.09 -4.08
C ASP A 107 -7.79 12.22 -5.60
N ARG A 108 -6.92 13.14 -6.04
CA ARG A 108 -6.68 13.44 -7.46
C ARG A 108 -5.61 12.56 -8.08
N GLN A 109 -4.97 11.71 -7.27
CA GLN A 109 -3.90 10.82 -7.73
C GLN A 109 -4.43 9.39 -7.83
N ILE A 110 -5.09 8.91 -6.79
CA ILE A 110 -5.62 7.56 -6.69
C ILE A 110 -7.13 7.62 -6.46
N ALA A 111 -7.91 7.11 -7.40
CA ALA A 111 -9.35 7.07 -7.22
C ALA A 111 -9.72 6.19 -6.02
N SER A 112 -10.71 6.61 -5.23
CA SER A 112 -11.16 5.86 -4.04
C SER A 112 -11.58 4.42 -4.37
N GLN A 113 -12.10 4.20 -5.59
CA GLN A 113 -12.41 2.86 -6.08
C GLN A 113 -11.16 1.95 -6.16
N ALA A 114 -10.00 2.45 -6.58
CA ALA A 114 -8.79 1.64 -6.66
C ALA A 114 -8.32 1.15 -5.29
N SER A 115 -8.53 1.95 -4.23
CA SER A 115 -8.24 1.54 -2.86
C SER A 115 -9.28 0.55 -2.30
N ARG A 116 -10.56 0.68 -2.68
CA ARG A 116 -11.60 -0.33 -2.37
C ARG A 116 -11.33 -1.65 -3.09
N ASP A 117 -10.94 -1.59 -4.36
CA ASP A 117 -10.58 -2.76 -5.15
C ASP A 117 -9.39 -3.48 -4.50
N LEU A 118 -8.36 -2.73 -4.09
CA LEU A 118 -7.23 -3.29 -3.33
C LEU A 118 -7.68 -3.97 -2.02
N ALA A 119 -8.59 -3.36 -1.27
CA ALA A 119 -9.12 -3.94 -0.03
C ALA A 119 -9.90 -5.24 -0.26
N SER A 120 -10.54 -5.41 -1.42
CA SER A 120 -11.29 -6.62 -1.77
C SER A 120 -10.40 -7.82 -2.12
N LEU A 121 -9.09 -7.61 -2.28
CA LEU A 121 -8.11 -8.67 -2.49
C LEU A 121 -7.71 -9.38 -1.19
N PHE A 122 -7.98 -8.77 -0.04
CA PHE A 122 -7.72 -9.35 1.28
C PHE A 122 -8.87 -10.26 1.71
N GLU A 123 -8.54 -11.31 2.47
CA GLU A 123 -9.55 -12.25 3.00
C GLU A 123 -10.63 -11.55 3.82
N GLU A 124 -11.84 -12.11 3.81
CA GLU A 124 -12.95 -11.60 4.61
C GLU A 124 -12.56 -11.56 6.10
N GLY A 125 -12.76 -10.40 6.74
CA GLY A 125 -12.37 -10.16 8.13
C GLY A 125 -10.91 -9.72 8.35
N CYS A 126 -10.07 -9.70 7.32
CA CYS A 126 -8.70 -9.17 7.42
C CYS A 126 -8.66 -7.64 7.32
N SER A 127 -9.58 -7.03 6.56
CA SER A 127 -9.57 -5.60 6.24
C SER A 127 -10.38 -4.74 7.20
N VAL A 128 -9.77 -3.66 7.68
CA VAL A 128 -10.44 -2.50 8.29
C VAL A 128 -10.32 -1.31 7.33
N ILE A 129 -11.40 -0.55 7.13
CA ILE A 129 -11.44 0.59 6.20
C ILE A 129 -11.69 1.89 6.96
N ILE A 130 -10.85 2.89 6.70
CA ILE A 130 -11.02 4.28 7.14
C ILE A 130 -11.14 5.15 5.88
N GLU A 131 -12.29 5.77 5.68
CA GLU A 131 -12.49 6.74 4.61
C GLU A 131 -12.48 8.18 5.16
N HIS A 132 -11.75 9.09 4.51
CA HIS A 132 -11.63 10.48 4.95
C HIS A 132 -11.83 11.49 3.82
N ASP A 133 -12.12 12.74 4.15
CA ASP A 133 -12.44 13.80 3.17
C ASP A 133 -11.21 14.62 2.72
N SER A 134 -10.03 14.29 3.27
CA SER A 134 -8.80 15.09 3.12
C SER A 134 -8.00 14.82 1.83
N GLY A 135 -8.49 13.96 0.93
CA GLY A 135 -7.84 13.67 -0.36
C GLY A 135 -6.63 12.74 -0.27
N HIS A 136 -5.57 13.00 -1.04
CA HIS A 136 -4.37 12.16 -1.11
C HIS A 136 -3.39 12.45 0.04
N ILE A 137 -3.76 12.06 1.27
CA ILE A 137 -2.96 12.32 2.48
C ILE A 137 -3.22 11.25 3.55
N ILE A 138 -2.25 11.02 4.43
CA ILE A 138 -2.48 10.24 5.65
C ILE A 138 -3.19 11.13 6.68
N PRO A 139 -4.41 10.79 7.13
CA PRO A 139 -5.10 11.58 8.14
C PRO A 139 -4.40 11.45 9.49
N THR A 140 -4.09 12.59 10.12
CA THR A 140 -3.32 12.67 11.38
C THR A 140 -4.12 13.22 12.56
N ARG A 141 -5.42 13.44 12.36
CA ARG A 141 -6.33 14.01 13.36
C ARG A 141 -7.46 13.04 13.67
N SER A 142 -8.08 13.22 14.83
CA SER A 142 -9.32 12.53 15.16
C SER A 142 -10.42 12.88 14.15
N PRO A 143 -11.33 11.93 13.85
CA PRO A 143 -11.44 10.61 14.47
C PRO A 143 -10.44 9.57 13.91
N TYR A 144 -9.87 9.79 12.74
CA TYR A 144 -9.09 8.80 11.99
C TYR A 144 -7.87 8.28 12.74
N ILE A 145 -7.13 9.15 13.43
CA ILE A 145 -5.94 8.72 14.19
C ILE A 145 -6.30 7.79 15.35
N ASP A 146 -7.52 7.87 15.87
CA ASP A 146 -7.97 7.02 16.97
C ASP A 146 -8.33 5.64 16.44
N GLU A 147 -8.97 5.55 15.27
CA GLU A 147 -9.19 4.27 14.57
C GLU A 147 -7.88 3.56 14.19
N ILE A 148 -6.85 4.32 13.77
CA ILE A 148 -5.50 3.76 13.53
C ILE A 148 -4.92 3.17 14.82
N LYS A 149 -5.07 3.85 15.97
CA LYS A 149 -4.61 3.33 17.26
C LYS A 149 -5.37 2.07 17.64
N ASP A 150 -6.69 2.05 17.48
CA ASP A 150 -7.53 0.89 17.80
C ASP A 150 -7.13 -0.33 16.96
N PHE A 151 -6.81 -0.14 15.69
CA PHE A 151 -6.26 -1.19 14.85
C PHE A 151 -4.92 -1.72 15.40
N LEU A 152 -3.98 -0.83 15.71
CA LEU A 152 -2.66 -1.19 16.21
C LEU A 152 -2.72 -1.91 17.57
N GLN A 153 -3.65 -1.52 18.45
CA GLN A 153 -3.84 -2.14 19.77
C GLN A 153 -4.19 -3.63 19.69
N ARG A 154 -4.68 -4.13 18.55
CA ARG A 154 -4.94 -5.58 18.36
C ARG A 154 -3.65 -6.41 18.31
N PHE A 155 -2.49 -5.78 18.16
CA PHE A 155 -1.19 -6.43 17.98
C PHE A 155 -0.20 -6.16 19.12
N LEU A 156 -0.56 -5.28 20.06
CA LEU A 156 0.23 -4.96 21.25
C LEU A 156 0.03 -5.97 22.39
#